data_AF-A0A3M1REI2-F1
#
_entry.id   AF-A0A3M1REI2-F1
#
_cell.length_a   1.000
_cell.length_b   1.000
_cell.length_c   1.000
_cell.angle_alpha   90.00
_cell.angle_beta   90.00
_cell.angle_gamma   90.00
#
_symmetry.space_group_name_H-M   'P 1'
#
loop_
_entity.id
_entity.type
_entity.pdbx_description
1 polymer ?
#
loop_
_entity_poly.entity_id
_entity_poly.type
_entity_poly.pdbx_seq_one_letter_code
_entity_poly.pdbx_strand_id
1 'polypeptide(L)'
;VQTITAELARDLGLPDASGVLITRVEAGGPAEKAGLRPEDVILEVNRKPIYRLSDYYQALKSGKNHEPILLLVRRGDRVFYTAVQQKE
;
A
#
# COMPACT_ATOMS: atom_id res chain seq x y z
N VAL A 1 -0.73 -1.32 8.91
CA VAL A 1 -0.61 -0.16 8.00
C VAL A 1 -0.80 1.13 8.78
N GLN A 2 -0.07 2.20 8.44
CA GLN A 2 -0.20 3.53 9.06
C GLN A 2 -0.10 4.65 8.01
N THR A 3 -0.72 5.81 8.27
CA THR A 3 -0.56 7.01 7.40
C THR A 3 0.88 7.53 7.47
N ILE A 4 1.40 7.99 6.33
CA ILE A 4 2.68 8.67 6.29
C ILE A 4 2.52 10.14 6.70
N THR A 5 3.28 10.57 7.69
CA THR A 5 3.39 11.98 8.09
C THR A 5 4.56 12.64 7.36
N ALA A 6 4.58 13.98 7.29
CA ALA A 6 5.68 14.72 6.65
C ALA A 6 7.05 14.48 7.32
N GLU A 7 7.05 14.13 8.60
CA GLU A 7 8.26 13.73 9.31
C GLU A 7 8.74 12.35 8.88
N LEU A 8 7.84 11.37 8.84
CA LEU A 8 8.15 10.01 8.39
C LEU A 8 8.54 9.96 6.91
N ALA A 9 7.92 10.79 6.07
CA ALA A 9 8.28 10.90 4.67
C ALA A 9 9.72 11.39 4.46
N ARG A 10 10.17 12.34 5.29
CA ARG A 10 11.55 12.83 5.26
C ARG A 10 12.53 11.75 5.71
N ASP A 11 12.20 11.00 6.74
CA ASP A 11 13.02 9.89 7.25
C ASP A 11 13.15 8.76 6.21
N LEU A 12 12.07 8.49 5.48
CA LEU A 12 12.00 7.46 4.43
C LEU A 12 12.50 7.94 3.04
N GLY A 13 12.97 9.18 2.90
CA GLY A 13 13.43 9.73 1.62
C GLY A 13 12.34 9.85 0.55
N LEU A 14 11.08 10.03 0.97
CA LEU A 14 9.95 10.22 0.09
C LEU A 14 9.84 11.68 -0.37
N PRO A 15 9.55 11.95 -1.65
CA PRO A 15 9.36 13.30 -2.18
C PRO A 15 8.11 13.96 -1.60
N ASP A 16 7.12 13.16 -1.19
CA ASP A 16 5.84 13.63 -0.69
C ASP A 16 5.40 12.84 0.54
N ALA A 17 4.70 13.53 1.45
CA ALA A 17 4.07 12.96 2.63
C ALA A 17 2.73 12.28 2.30
N SER A 18 2.76 11.41 1.30
CA SER A 18 1.57 10.79 0.72
C SER A 18 1.72 9.28 0.72
N GLY A 19 0.64 8.59 1.05
CA GLY A 19 0.56 7.14 1.04
C GLY A 19 0.40 6.52 2.41
N VAL A 20 0.47 5.20 2.42
CA VAL A 20 0.28 4.37 3.60
C VAL A 20 1.45 3.42 3.73
N LEU A 21 2.14 3.49 4.87
CA LEU A 21 3.25 2.61 5.21
C LEU A 21 2.73 1.25 5.69
N ILE A 22 3.30 0.19 5.12
CA ILE A 22 3.10 -1.18 5.60
C ILE A 22 3.99 -1.41 6.81
N THR A 23 3.36 -1.50 7.98
CA THR A 23 4.04 -1.75 9.26
C THR A 23 4.24 -3.23 9.56
N ARG A 24 3.38 -4.07 9.00
CA ARG A 24 3.36 -5.52 9.21
C ARG A 24 2.64 -6.18 8.05
N VAL A 25 3.10 -7.35 7.67
CA VAL A 25 2.46 -8.26 6.71
C VAL A 25 2.14 -9.55 7.46
N GLU A 26 0.93 -10.06 7.29
CA GLU A 26 0.51 -11.34 7.87
C GLU A 26 1.13 -12.51 7.06
N ALA A 27 1.79 -13.43 7.77
CA ALA A 27 2.44 -14.59 7.18
C ALA A 27 1.40 -15.53 6.56
N GLY A 28 1.66 -16.03 5.35
CA GLY A 28 0.74 -16.82 4.55
C GLY A 28 -0.41 -16.02 3.93
N GLY A 29 -0.57 -14.74 4.27
CA GLY A 29 -1.66 -13.90 3.79
C GLY A 29 -1.50 -13.43 2.34
N PRO A 30 -2.56 -12.84 1.75
CA PRO A 30 -2.54 -12.39 0.37
C PRO A 30 -1.49 -11.32 0.07
N ALA A 31 -1.18 -10.47 1.06
CA ALA A 31 -0.14 -9.45 0.96
C ALA A 31 1.27 -10.06 0.85
N GLU A 32 1.57 -11.09 1.65
CA GLU A 32 2.85 -11.80 1.57
C GLU A 32 2.97 -12.56 0.24
N LYS A 33 1.90 -13.24 -0.19
CA LYS A 33 1.83 -13.92 -1.49
C LYS A 33 2.04 -12.98 -2.68
N ALA A 34 1.61 -11.72 -2.55
CA ALA A 34 1.85 -10.66 -3.52
C ALA A 34 3.26 -10.02 -3.42
N GLY A 35 4.10 -10.50 -2.49
CA GLY A 35 5.48 -10.05 -2.30
C GLY A 35 5.62 -8.73 -1.54
N LEU A 36 4.56 -8.27 -0.86
CA LEU A 36 4.61 -7.10 0.02
C LEU A 36 5.44 -7.37 1.26
N ARG A 37 6.07 -6.33 1.78
CA ARG A 37 6.95 -6.40 2.95
C ARG A 37 6.67 -5.21 3.88
N PRO A 38 7.04 -5.32 5.17
CA PRO A 38 7.20 -4.13 6.00
C PRO A 38 8.10 -3.11 5.30
N GLU A 39 7.88 -1.83 5.60
CA GLU A 39 8.58 -0.68 5.01
C GLU A 39 8.17 -0.33 3.58
N ASP A 40 7.32 -1.14 2.95
CA ASP A 40 6.67 -0.76 1.69
C ASP A 40 5.69 0.39 1.90
N VAL A 41 5.65 1.30 0.92
CA VAL A 41 4.75 2.44 0.92
C VAL A 41 3.73 2.29 -0.21
N ILE A 42 2.46 2.25 0.14
CA ILE A 42 1.35 2.19 -0.81
C ILE A 42 1.00 3.62 -1.23
N LEU A 43 1.15 3.91 -2.51
CA LEU A 43 0.87 5.21 -3.12
C LEU A 43 -0.49 5.23 -3.82
N GLU A 44 -0.91 4.10 -4.40
CA GLU A 44 -2.20 3.96 -5.08
C GLU A 44 -2.86 2.62 -4.77
N VAL A 45 -4.19 2.61 -4.81
CA VAL A 45 -5.02 1.41 -4.78
C VAL A 45 -6.02 1.50 -5.93
N ASN A 46 -6.03 0.50 -6.83
CA ASN A 46 -6.85 0.47 -8.04
C ASN A 46 -6.75 1.76 -8.87
N ARG A 47 -5.52 2.26 -9.08
CA ARG A 47 -5.22 3.54 -9.78
C ARG A 47 -5.84 4.77 -9.13
N LYS A 48 -6.25 4.69 -7.86
CA LYS A 48 -6.66 5.84 -7.06
C LYS A 48 -5.52 6.22 -6.13
N PRO A 49 -5.08 7.49 -6.14
CA PRO A 49 -4.04 7.96 -5.23
C PRO A 49 -4.52 7.89 -3.79
N ILE A 50 -3.64 7.45 -2.90
CA ILE A 50 -3.89 7.29 -1.47
C ILE A 50 -3.01 8.28 -0.73
N TYR A 51 -3.63 9.17 0.05
CA TYR A 51 -2.89 10.14 0.86
C TYR A 51 -2.92 9.80 2.34
N ARG A 52 -4.00 9.16 2.78
CA ARG A 52 -4.23 8.81 4.19
C ARG A 52 -4.83 7.41 4.35
N LEU A 53 -4.77 6.87 5.57
CA LEU A 53 -5.35 5.57 5.90
C LEU A 53 -6.84 5.46 5.53
N SER A 54 -7.61 6.54 5.67
CA SER A 54 -9.03 6.57 5.30
C SER A 54 -9.24 6.32 3.81
N ASP A 55 -8.37 6.85 2.94
CA ASP A 55 -8.46 6.64 1.50
C ASP A 55 -8.15 5.18 1.15
N TYR A 56 -7.16 4.59 1.84
CA TYR A 56 -6.80 3.19 1.68
C TYR A 56 -7.98 2.27 1.99
N TYR A 57 -8.63 2.44 3.15
CA TYR A 57 -9.80 1.63 3.51
C TYR A 57 -10.99 1.84 2.56
N GLN A 58 -11.21 3.06 2.06
CA GLN A 58 -12.25 3.31 1.07
C GLN A 58 -11.95 2.66 -0.28
N ALA A 59 -10.69 2.70 -0.72
CA ALA A 59 -10.27 2.11 -1.97
C ALA A 59 -10.32 0.57 -1.91
N LEU A 60 -9.98 -0.03 -0.77
CA LEU A 60 -10.17 -1.46 -0.53
C LEU A 60 -11.64 -1.88 -0.62
N LYS A 61 -12.56 -1.10 -0.02
CA LYS A 61 -14.01 -1.37 -0.07
C LYS A 61 -14.60 -1.22 -1.47
N SER A 62 -13.95 -0.44 -2.35
CA SER A 62 -14.40 -0.24 -3.73
C SER A 62 -14.08 -1.42 -4.64
N GLY A 63 -13.23 -2.36 -4.22
CA GLY A 63 -12.97 -3.60 -4.97
C GLY A 63 -14.18 -4.52 -4.94
N LYS A 64 -14.61 -5.02 -6.11
CA LYS A 64 -15.65 -6.05 -6.16
C LYS A 64 -15.06 -7.35 -5.61
N ASN A 65 -15.89 -8.10 -4.88
CA ASN A 65 -15.53 -9.42 -4.35
C ASN A 65 -14.86 -10.28 -5.45
N HIS A 66 -13.66 -10.78 -5.16
CA HIS A 66 -12.80 -11.65 -5.98
C HIS A 66 -11.91 -10.98 -7.03
N GLU A 67 -11.95 -9.66 -7.23
CA GLU A 67 -10.98 -9.00 -8.11
C GLU A 67 -9.66 -8.74 -7.36
N PRO A 68 -8.49 -9.00 -7.99
CA PRO A 68 -7.22 -8.62 -7.40
C PRO A 68 -7.12 -7.09 -7.31
N ILE A 69 -6.71 -6.61 -6.14
CA ILE A 69 -6.48 -5.20 -5.88
C ILE A 69 -5.11 -4.82 -6.42
N LEU A 70 -5.08 -3.86 -7.36
CA LEU A 70 -3.84 -3.33 -7.88
C LEU A 70 -3.28 -2.27 -6.93
N LEU A 71 -2.07 -2.47 -6.44
CA LEU A 71 -1.37 -1.53 -5.56
C LEU A 71 -0.17 -0.94 -6.28
N LEU A 72 -0.01 0.38 -6.22
CA LEU A 72 1.27 1.03 -6.52
C LEU A 72 2.09 1.08 -5.23
N VAL A 73 3.23 0.41 -5.23
CA VAL A 73 4.09 0.27 -4.07
C VAL A 73 5.45 0.90 -4.34
N ARG A 74 5.97 1.61 -3.36
CA ARG A 74 7.34 2.09 -3.31
C ARG A 74 8.12 1.33 -2.25
N ARG A 75 9.26 0.77 -2.64
CA ARG A 75 10.24 0.11 -1.79
C ARG A 75 11.61 0.72 -2.04
N GLY A 76 12.06 1.57 -1.11
CA GLY A 76 13.25 2.42 -1.31
C GLY A 76 13.05 3.33 -2.53
N ASP A 77 13.94 3.22 -3.52
CA ASP A 77 13.89 4.00 -4.77
C ASP A 77 13.04 3.35 -5.87
N ARG A 78 12.55 2.12 -5.66
CA ARG A 78 11.80 1.38 -6.68
C ARG A 78 10.31 1.60 -6.49
N VAL A 79 9.62 1.97 -7.56
CA VAL A 79 8.16 2.05 -7.63
C VAL A 79 7.66 0.99 -8.60
N PHE A 80 6.73 0.15 -8.17
CA PHE A 80 6.19 -0.94 -8.97
C PHE A 80 4.73 -1.23 -8.62
N TYR A 81 4.02 -1.80 -9.59
CA TYR A 81 2.67 -2.30 -9.36
C TYR A 81 2.71 -3.75 -8.88
N THR A 82 1.88 -4.08 -7.90
CA THR A 82 1.62 -5.46 -7.47
C THR A 82 0.14 -5.69 -7.28
N ALA A 83 -0.32 -6.91 -7.54
CA ALA A 83 -1.71 -7.31 -7.42
C ALA A 83 -1.89 -8.17 -6.17
N VAL A 84 -2.80 -7.78 -5.28
CA VAL A 84 -3.10 -8.47 -4.02
C VAL A 84 -4.51 -9.03 -4.07
N GLN A 85 -4.69 -10.32 -3.78
CA GLN A 85 -6.01 -10.91 -3.73
C GLN A 85 -6.76 -10.46 -2.47
N GLN A 86 -8.03 -10.08 -2.59
CA GLN A 86 -8.81 -9.57 -1.45
C GLN A 86 -9.31 -10.69 -0.51
N LYS A 87 -9.35 -11.93 -1.01
CA LYS A 87 -9.66 -13.17 -0.29
C LYS A 87 -8.80 -14.29 -0.87
N GLU A 88 -8.44 -15.25 -0.02
CA GLU A 88 -8.12 -16.62 -0.46
C GLU A 88 -9.42 -17.41 -0.70
#